data_AF-A0A535KI57-F1
#
_entry.id   AF-A0A535KI57-F1
#
_cell.length_a   1.000
_cell.length_b   1.000
_cell.length_c   1.000
_cell.angle_alpha   90.00
_cell.angle_beta   90.00
_cell.angle_gamma   90.00
#
_symmetry.space_group_name_H-M   'P 1'
#
loop_
_entity.id
_entity.type
_entity.pdbx_description
1 polymer ?
#
loop_
_entity_poly.entity_id
_entity_poly.type
_entity_poly.pdbx_seq_one_letter_code
_entity_poly.pdbx_strand_id
1 'polypeptide(L)'
;MNPAEQAMRKGAVSRSREIARQAYVYGLWLLFASIIVQFFLAGLGVLDNSSFFYWHVNVNGAVVGLLPLLLVAVGWFGRVPGRTLWLTAAVFGLVVLQSLLIAPYRNAATGWVRAIASLHVVNALFIFWVGLRLLEKAGRLTSR
;
A
#
# COMPACT_ATOMS: atom_id res chain seq x y z
N MET A 1 28.51 -18.04 -25.05
CA MET A 1 27.66 -18.92 -24.24
C MET A 1 27.02 -19.96 -25.13
N ASN A 2 27.11 -21.23 -24.76
CA ASN A 2 26.50 -22.32 -25.52
C ASN A 2 24.96 -22.37 -25.31
N PRO A 3 24.22 -23.14 -26.11
CA PRO A 3 22.76 -23.25 -26.00
C PRO A 3 22.25 -23.72 -24.62
N ALA A 4 22.99 -24.61 -23.94
CA ALA A 4 22.62 -25.11 -22.61
C ALA A 4 22.73 -24.03 -21.53
N GLU A 5 23.80 -23.23 -21.55
CA GLU A 5 23.98 -22.11 -20.62
C GLU A 5 22.87 -21.04 -20.80
N GLN A 6 22.44 -20.80 -22.04
CA GLN A 6 21.32 -19.89 -22.33
C GLN A 6 19.99 -20.44 -21.79
N ALA A 7 19.73 -21.75 -21.94
CA ALA A 7 18.53 -22.39 -21.42
C ALA A 7 18.48 -22.34 -19.88
N MET A 8 19.59 -22.63 -19.21
CA MET A 8 19.71 -22.55 -17.75
C MET A 8 19.45 -21.13 -17.24
N ARG A 9 20.04 -20.10 -17.86
CA ARG A 9 19.79 -18.70 -17.47
C ARG A 9 18.34 -18.30 -17.67
N LYS A 10 17.72 -18.69 -18.79
CA LYS A 10 16.29 -18.41 -19.05
C LYS A 10 15.40 -19.07 -17.97
N GLY A 11 15.71 -20.30 -17.58
CA GLY A 11 15.01 -21.02 -16.51
C GLY A 11 15.20 -20.40 -15.12
N ALA A 12 16.42 -19.93 -14.79
CA ALA A 12 16.66 -19.22 -13.54
C ALA A 12 15.88 -17.89 -13.49
N VAL A 13 15.88 -17.11 -14.58
CA VAL A 13 15.14 -15.84 -14.67
C VAL A 13 13.63 -16.05 -14.59
N SER A 14 13.08 -17.12 -15.19
CA SER A 14 11.65 -17.42 -15.06
C SER A 14 11.26 -17.75 -13.62
N ARG A 15 12.07 -18.55 -12.91
CA ARG A 15 11.86 -18.87 -11.49
C ARG A 15 11.93 -17.62 -10.60
N SER A 16 12.93 -16.75 -10.80
CA SER A 16 13.04 -15.50 -10.02
C SER A 16 11.83 -14.58 -10.23
N ARG A 17 11.30 -14.51 -11.45
CA ARG A 17 10.08 -13.73 -11.74
C ARG A 17 8.83 -14.31 -11.09
N GLU A 18 8.75 -15.63 -10.98
CA GLU A 18 7.64 -16.30 -10.27
C GLU A 18 7.66 -15.96 -8.79
N ILE A 19 8.84 -16.10 -8.15
CA ILE A 19 9.03 -15.74 -6.74
C ILE A 19 8.67 -14.28 -6.50
N ALA A 20 9.09 -13.36 -7.38
CA ALA A 20 8.74 -11.95 -7.27
C ALA A 20 7.23 -11.71 -7.39
N ARG A 21 6.53 -12.44 -8.26
CA ARG A 21 5.06 -12.34 -8.37
C ARG A 21 4.36 -12.86 -7.12
N GLN A 22 4.84 -13.96 -6.54
CA GLN A 22 4.32 -14.48 -5.27
C GLN A 22 4.57 -13.49 -4.12
N ALA A 23 5.79 -12.96 -4.01
CA ALA A 23 6.15 -11.94 -3.04
C ALA A 23 5.27 -10.69 -3.18
N TYR A 24 4.99 -10.26 -4.42
CA TYR A 24 4.04 -9.18 -4.69
C TYR A 24 2.64 -9.49 -4.14
N VAL A 25 2.11 -10.69 -4.38
CA VAL A 25 0.79 -11.12 -3.89
C VAL A 25 0.74 -11.15 -2.36
N TYR A 26 1.71 -11.76 -1.69
CA TYR A 26 1.78 -11.74 -0.22
C TYR A 26 1.95 -10.34 0.33
N GLY A 27 2.71 -9.50 -0.36
CA GLY A 27 2.87 -8.10 -0.02
C GLY A 27 1.57 -7.29 -0.12
N LEU A 28 0.68 -7.60 -1.07
CA LEU A 28 -0.65 -6.99 -1.13
C LEU A 28 -1.52 -7.38 0.07
N TRP A 29 -1.44 -8.64 0.51
CA TRP A 29 -2.13 -9.09 1.73
C TRP A 29 -1.59 -8.37 2.98
N LEU A 30 -0.27 -8.27 3.10
CA LEU A 30 0.37 -7.54 4.19
C LEU A 30 -0.03 -6.06 4.18
N LEU A 31 0.01 -5.41 3.01
CA LEU A 31 -0.43 -4.02 2.86
C LEU A 31 -1.87 -3.83 3.31
N PHE A 32 -2.78 -4.70 2.88
CA PHE A 32 -4.19 -4.61 3.25
C PHE A 32 -4.41 -4.84 4.75
N ALA A 33 -3.73 -5.82 5.36
CA ALA A 33 -3.74 -6.02 6.80
C ALA A 33 -3.23 -4.77 7.55
N SER A 34 -2.14 -4.15 7.08
CA SER A 34 -1.63 -2.90 7.65
C SER A 34 -2.61 -1.74 7.52
N ILE A 35 -3.42 -1.67 6.46
CA ILE A 35 -4.49 -0.68 6.33
C ILE A 35 -5.57 -0.92 7.41
N ILE A 36 -5.97 -2.16 7.66
CA ILE A 36 -6.93 -2.47 8.75
C ILE A 36 -6.35 -2.03 10.10
N VAL A 37 -5.06 -2.33 10.34
CA VAL A 37 -4.33 -1.89 11.54
C VAL A 37 -4.31 -0.36 11.65
N GLN A 38 -4.22 0.40 10.55
CA GLN A 38 -4.32 1.86 10.61
C GLN A 38 -5.64 2.34 11.20
N PHE A 39 -6.78 1.76 10.79
CA PHE A 39 -8.09 2.12 11.32
C PHE A 39 -8.20 1.79 12.80
N PHE A 40 -7.73 0.60 13.18
CA PHE A 40 -7.73 0.17 14.58
C PHE A 40 -6.88 1.11 15.46
N LEU A 41 -5.65 1.44 15.05
CA LEU A 41 -4.77 2.34 15.79
C LEU A 41 -5.30 3.78 15.85
N ALA A 42 -5.95 4.26 14.79
CA ALA A 42 -6.62 5.56 14.81
C ALA A 42 -7.79 5.56 15.80
N GLY A 43 -8.59 4.48 15.80
CA GLY A 43 -9.69 4.27 16.75
C GLY A 43 -9.20 4.26 18.19
N LEU A 44 -8.15 3.50 18.51
CA LEU A 44 -7.52 3.51 19.83
C LEU A 44 -6.99 4.89 20.21
N GLY A 45 -6.39 5.63 19.28
CA GLY A 45 -5.92 6.99 19.50
C GLY A 45 -7.04 7.97 19.91
N VAL A 46 -8.24 7.78 19.34
CA VAL A 46 -9.42 8.62 19.61
C VAL A 46 -10.20 8.16 20.85
N LEU A 47 -10.36 6.85 21.03
CA LEU A 47 -11.32 6.27 21.98
C LEU A 47 -10.69 5.77 23.28
N ASP A 48 -9.39 5.45 23.27
CA ASP A 48 -8.70 4.85 24.41
C ASP A 48 -7.55 5.74 24.90
N ASN A 49 -6.49 5.89 24.07
CA ASN A 49 -5.28 6.60 24.46
C ASN A 49 -4.56 7.23 23.25
N SER A 50 -4.35 8.54 23.29
CA SER A 50 -3.69 9.31 22.23
C SER A 50 -2.27 8.83 21.87
N SER A 51 -1.56 8.11 22.75
CA SER A 51 -0.25 7.53 22.44
C SER A 51 -0.29 6.54 21.27
N PHE A 52 -1.43 5.91 20.97
CA PHE A 52 -1.59 5.05 19.80
C PHE A 52 -1.45 5.80 18.47
N PHE A 53 -1.59 7.13 18.45
CA PHE A 53 -1.29 7.92 17.27
C PHE A 53 0.18 7.84 16.86
N TYR A 54 1.11 7.58 17.78
CA TYR A 54 2.50 7.34 17.44
C TYR A 54 2.64 6.13 16.50
N TRP A 55 1.97 5.03 16.84
CA TRP A 55 1.98 3.80 16.03
C TRP A 55 1.21 3.99 14.71
N HIS A 56 0.08 4.70 14.73
CA HIS A 56 -0.70 5.03 13.55
C HIS A 56 0.07 5.91 12.54
N VAL A 57 0.75 6.95 13.00
CA VAL A 57 1.40 7.93 12.12
C VAL A 57 2.80 7.48 11.71
N ASN A 58 3.60 6.98 12.64
CA ASN A 58 5.03 6.77 12.40
C ASN A 58 5.32 5.33 11.98
N VAL A 59 4.94 4.36 12.82
CA VAL A 59 5.36 2.97 12.60
C VAL A 59 4.55 2.31 11.50
N ASN A 60 3.24 2.14 11.70
CA ASN A 60 2.38 1.51 10.70
C ASN A 60 2.11 2.47 9.52
N GLY A 61 2.12 3.79 9.78
CA GLY A 61 2.08 4.80 8.72
C GLY A 61 3.25 4.67 7.72
N ALA A 62 4.47 4.40 8.19
CA ALA A 62 5.61 4.12 7.30
C ALA A 62 5.42 2.83 6.48
N VAL A 63 4.84 1.78 7.08
CA VAL A 63 4.54 0.53 6.34
C VAL A 63 3.54 0.81 5.22
N VAL A 64 2.39 1.42 5.52
CA VAL A 64 1.35 1.70 4.51
C VAL A 64 1.83 2.71 3.46
N GLY A 65 2.72 3.64 3.83
CA GLY A 65 3.33 4.58 2.89
C GLY A 65 4.39 3.95 1.98
N LEU A 66 5.33 3.18 2.53
CA LEU A 66 6.53 2.75 1.78
C LEU A 66 6.37 1.38 1.14
N LEU A 67 5.60 0.47 1.73
CA LEU A 67 5.38 -0.87 1.19
C LEU A 67 4.81 -0.84 -0.24
N PRO A 68 3.82 0.01 -0.61
CA PRO A 68 3.35 0.09 -1.99
C PRO A 68 4.46 0.40 -3.00
N LEU A 69 5.42 1.24 -2.66
CA LEU A 69 6.56 1.55 -3.55
C LEU A 69 7.47 0.34 -3.75
N LEU A 70 7.76 -0.39 -2.67
CA LEU A 70 8.50 -1.65 -2.74
C LEU A 70 7.75 -2.66 -3.61
N LEU A 71 6.44 -2.78 -3.45
CA LEU A 71 5.61 -3.68 -4.25
C LEU A 71 5.55 -3.28 -5.72
N VAL A 72 5.58 -1.99 -6.06
CA VAL A 72 5.70 -1.55 -7.45
C VAL A 72 7.01 -2.08 -8.06
N ALA A 73 8.14 -1.97 -7.35
CA ALA A 73 9.43 -2.48 -7.84
C ALA A 73 9.43 -4.01 -8.00
N VAL A 74 8.95 -4.74 -6.98
CA VAL A 74 8.86 -6.20 -6.98
C VAL A 74 7.90 -6.69 -8.09
N GLY A 75 6.73 -6.06 -8.21
CA GLY A 75 5.72 -6.42 -9.20
C GLY A 75 6.16 -6.11 -10.63
N TRP A 76 6.89 -5.01 -10.84
CA TRP A 76 7.50 -4.68 -12.13
C TRP A 76 8.48 -5.77 -12.57
N PHE A 77 9.37 -6.21 -11.68
CA PHE A 77 10.27 -7.32 -11.94
C PHE A 77 9.52 -8.65 -12.20
N GLY A 78 8.47 -8.93 -11.41
CA GLY A 78 7.60 -10.10 -11.54
C GLY A 78 6.64 -10.08 -12.74
N ARG A 79 6.68 -9.01 -13.57
CA ARG A 79 5.82 -8.78 -14.73
C ARG A 79 4.32 -8.77 -14.41
N VAL A 80 3.97 -8.19 -13.28
CA VAL A 80 2.59 -7.88 -12.91
C VAL A 80 2.00 -6.89 -13.93
N PRO A 81 0.70 -6.99 -14.31
CA PRO A 81 0.07 -6.06 -15.24
C PRO A 81 0.21 -4.60 -14.79
N GLY A 82 0.58 -3.71 -15.71
CA GLY A 82 0.85 -2.30 -15.42
C GLY A 82 -0.32 -1.57 -14.75
N ARG A 83 -1.58 -1.90 -15.09
CA ARG A 83 -2.76 -1.35 -14.42
C ARG A 83 -2.81 -1.68 -12.92
N THR A 84 -2.34 -2.86 -12.54
CA THR A 84 -2.25 -3.25 -11.13
C THR A 84 -1.10 -2.51 -10.44
N LEU A 85 0.04 -2.34 -11.11
CA LEU A 85 1.16 -1.56 -10.57
C LEU A 85 0.80 -0.09 -10.34
N TRP A 86 0.09 0.54 -11.28
CA TRP A 86 -0.41 1.90 -11.12
C TRP A 86 -1.40 2.03 -9.96
N LEU A 87 -2.26 1.03 -9.76
CA LEU A 87 -3.16 1.00 -8.62
C LEU A 87 -2.41 0.84 -7.28
N THR A 88 -1.34 0.05 -7.26
CA THR A 88 -0.45 -0.05 -6.08
C THR A 88 0.28 1.27 -5.83
N ALA A 89 0.84 1.91 -6.87
CA ALA A 89 1.45 3.23 -6.75
C ALA A 89 0.47 4.30 -6.26
N ALA A 90 -0.80 4.21 -6.67
CA ALA A 90 -1.85 5.12 -6.22
C ALA A 90 -2.05 5.07 -4.68
N VAL A 91 -1.82 3.92 -4.02
CA VAL A 91 -1.87 3.84 -2.56
C VAL A 91 -0.88 4.80 -1.90
N PHE A 92 0.37 4.86 -2.40
CA PHE A 92 1.35 5.84 -1.91
C PHE A 92 0.89 7.28 -2.13
N GLY A 93 0.40 7.60 -3.34
CA GLY A 93 -0.15 8.93 -3.63
C GLY A 93 -1.30 9.32 -2.71
N LEU A 94 -2.19 8.37 -2.38
CA LEU A 94 -3.28 8.58 -1.44
C LEU A 94 -2.79 8.76 0.00
N VAL A 95 -1.70 8.12 0.42
CA VAL A 95 -1.06 8.35 1.72
C VAL A 95 -0.40 9.73 1.81
N VAL A 96 0.20 10.21 0.72
CA VAL A 96 0.69 11.59 0.62
C VAL A 96 -0.49 12.56 0.75
N LEU A 97 -1.57 12.33 0.00
CA LEU A 97 -2.80 13.11 0.11
C LEU A 97 -3.37 13.07 1.53
N GLN A 98 -3.32 11.91 2.19
CA GLN A 98 -3.76 11.75 3.58
C GLN A 98 -3.04 12.69 4.55
N SER A 99 -1.73 12.86 4.34
CA SER A 99 -0.89 13.77 5.12
C SER A 99 -1.19 15.24 4.84
N LEU A 100 -1.52 15.57 3.58
CA LEU A 100 -1.93 16.93 3.19
C LEU A 100 -3.31 17.28 3.76
N LEU A 101 -4.25 16.33 3.72
CA LEU A 101 -5.62 16.56 4.21
C LEU A 101 -5.67 16.82 5.71
N ILE A 102 -4.78 16.23 6.52
CA ILE A 102 -4.75 16.51 7.97
C ILE A 102 -4.02 17.82 8.33
N ALA A 103 -3.31 18.45 7.38
CA ALA A 103 -2.51 19.65 7.64
C ALA A 103 -3.30 20.83 8.23
N PRO A 104 -4.54 21.15 7.79
CA PRO A 104 -5.31 22.24 8.40
C PRO A 104 -5.57 22.04 9.90
N TYR A 105 -5.82 20.81 10.33
CA TYR A 105 -5.97 20.48 11.75
C TYR A 105 -4.66 20.68 12.52
N ARG A 106 -3.53 20.21 11.97
CA ARG A 106 -2.21 20.36 12.60
C ARG A 106 -1.75 21.82 12.70
N ASN A 107 -2.16 22.65 11.76
CA ASN A 107 -1.83 24.08 11.73
C ASN A 107 -2.85 24.95 12.50
N ALA A 108 -3.67 24.35 13.38
CA ALA A 108 -4.66 25.03 14.19
C ALA A 108 -5.65 25.93 13.39
N ALA A 109 -5.95 25.56 12.14
CA ALA A 109 -6.94 26.27 11.34
C ALA A 109 -8.33 26.21 12.00
N THR A 110 -9.18 27.19 11.70
CA THR A 110 -10.54 27.28 12.23
C THR A 110 -11.58 27.38 11.09
N GLY A 111 -12.87 27.29 11.44
CA GLY A 111 -13.97 27.40 10.47
C GLY A 111 -13.94 26.33 9.38
N TRP A 112 -14.31 26.71 8.16
CA TRP A 112 -14.42 25.82 7.00
C TRP A 112 -13.08 25.20 6.59
N VAL A 113 -11.97 25.91 6.80
CA VAL A 113 -10.61 25.41 6.51
C VAL A 113 -10.28 24.20 7.38
N ARG A 114 -10.69 24.22 8.66
CA ARG A 114 -10.58 23.06 9.55
C ARG A 114 -11.49 21.91 9.11
N ALA A 115 -12.70 22.21 8.64
CA ALA A 115 -13.65 21.20 8.18
C ALA A 115 -13.11 20.39 6.97
N ILE A 116 -12.29 21.00 6.11
CA ILE A 116 -11.60 20.28 5.03
C ILE A 116 -10.75 19.12 5.56
N ALA A 117 -10.20 19.24 6.78
CA ALA A 117 -9.40 18.16 7.36
C ALA A 117 -10.20 16.87 7.61
N SER A 118 -11.53 16.94 7.68
CA SER A 118 -12.39 15.76 7.77
C SER A 118 -12.32 14.89 6.52
N LEU A 119 -11.89 15.41 5.36
CA LEU A 119 -11.62 14.61 4.17
C LEU A 119 -10.50 13.58 4.38
N HIS A 120 -9.64 13.76 5.39
CA HIS A 120 -8.67 12.74 5.81
C HIS A 120 -9.35 11.39 6.13
N VAL A 121 -10.50 11.42 6.80
CA VAL A 121 -11.24 10.20 7.12
C VAL A 121 -11.84 9.59 5.84
N VAL A 122 -12.38 10.42 4.95
CA VAL A 122 -12.93 9.98 3.66
C VAL A 122 -11.85 9.35 2.77
N ASN A 123 -10.67 9.96 2.71
CA ASN A 123 -9.55 9.44 1.95
C ASN A 123 -9.02 8.11 2.52
N ALA A 124 -9.10 7.90 3.85
CA ALA A 124 -8.80 6.60 4.44
C ALA A 124 -9.72 5.49 3.90
N LEU A 125 -11.03 5.77 3.76
CA LEU A 125 -11.98 4.83 3.16
C LEU A 125 -11.65 4.54 1.70
N PHE A 126 -11.16 5.54 0.97
CA PHE A 126 -10.72 5.37 -0.42
C PHE A 126 -9.46 4.50 -0.51
N ILE A 127 -8.47 4.69 0.37
CA ILE A 127 -7.29 3.82 0.48
C ILE A 127 -7.72 2.37 0.77
N PHE A 128 -8.65 2.17 1.72
CA PHE A 128 -9.19 0.85 2.04
C PHE A 128 -9.84 0.20 0.82
N TRP A 129 -10.68 0.95 0.10
CA TRP A 129 -11.33 0.46 -1.12
C TRP A 129 -10.30 0.08 -2.20
N VAL A 130 -9.28 0.91 -2.43
CA VAL A 130 -8.19 0.59 -3.37
C VAL A 130 -7.45 -0.68 -2.93
N GLY A 131 -7.21 -0.85 -1.64
CA GLY A 131 -6.64 -2.07 -1.06
C GLY A 131 -7.46 -3.33 -1.38
N LEU A 132 -8.79 -3.27 -1.21
CA LEU A 132 -9.69 -4.36 -1.61
C LEU A 132 -9.59 -4.68 -3.11
N ARG A 133 -9.58 -3.66 -3.97
CA ARG A 133 -9.43 -3.83 -5.43
C ARG A 133 -8.09 -4.48 -5.81
N LEU A 134 -7.04 -4.26 -5.03
CA LEU A 134 -5.75 -4.91 -5.23
C LEU A 134 -5.81 -6.39 -4.85
N LEU A 135 -6.47 -6.76 -3.75
CA LEU A 135 -6.66 -8.16 -3.37
C LEU A 135 -7.51 -8.94 -4.39
N GLU A 136 -8.57 -8.34 -4.92
CA GLU A 136 -9.37 -8.92 -6.01
C GLU A 136 -8.51 -9.25 -7.24
N LYS A 137 -7.51 -8.40 -7.54
CA LYS A 137 -6.57 -8.61 -8.65
C LYS A 137 -5.52 -9.64 -8.30
N ALA A 138 -5.10 -9.72 -7.04
CA ALA A 138 -4.12 -10.70 -6.56
C ALA A 138 -4.60 -12.14 -6.78
N GLY A 139 -5.87 -12.43 -6.50
CA GLY A 139 -6.45 -13.76 -6.74
C GLY A 139 -6.38 -14.22 -8.21
N ARG A 140 -6.44 -13.27 -9.15
CA ARG A 140 -6.31 -13.54 -10.60
C ARG A 140 -4.86 -13.76 -11.05
N LEU A 141 -3.88 -13.34 -10.25
CA LEU A 141 -2.45 -13.52 -10.53
C LEU A 141 -1.97 -14.92 -10.10
N THR A 142 -2.62 -15.52 -9.11
CA THR A 142 -2.32 -16.87 -8.60
C THR A 142 -3.10 -17.98 -9.30
N SER A 143 -4.17 -17.66 -10.04
CA SER A 143 -5.01 -18.63 -10.74
C SER A 143 -4.55 -18.95 -12.17
N ARG A 144 -3.26 -18.76 -12.49
CA ARG A 144 -2.63 -19.03 -13.79
C ARG A 144 -1.47 -19.99 -13.58
#